data_AF-A0A5F8HHX6-F1
#
_entry.id   AF-A0A5F8HHX6-F1
#
_cell.length_a   1.000
_cell.length_b   1.000
_cell.length_c   1.000
_cell.angle_alpha   90.00
_cell.angle_beta   90.00
_cell.angle_gamma   90.00
#
_symmetry.space_group_name_H-M   'P 1'
#
loop_
_entity.id
_entity.type
_entity.pdbx_description
1 polymer ?
#
loop_
_entity_poly.entity_id
_entity_poly.type
_entity_poly.pdbx_seq_one_letter_code
_entity_poly.pdbx_strand_id
1 'polypeptide(L)'
;MGRSQPLHKAVLTYKFVSVPVCLILGSELSACSSTEDTMMSPSQLLCLLVLWAQESRTATVMTQTPASVSVALGETLTISCRASEDISSALNWYQKPPGKPPKLLIYAADELESGVPARFSGSGSGTDYTLTISSVEAEDAADYFCQQGYLPPTVMEA
;
A
#
# COMPACT_ATOMS: atom_id res chain seq x y z
N MET A 1 34.60 -22.44 23.33
CA MET A 1 34.39 -21.00 23.19
C MET A 1 33.87 -20.71 21.80
N GLY A 2 32.64 -20.21 21.69
CA GLY A 2 32.04 -19.81 20.42
C GLY A 2 30.69 -19.16 20.73
N ARG A 3 30.70 -17.99 21.38
CA ARG A 3 29.51 -17.14 21.42
C ARG A 3 29.31 -16.64 20.00
N SER A 4 28.31 -17.18 19.31
CA SER A 4 27.76 -16.52 18.13
C SER A 4 27.32 -15.12 18.57
N GLN A 5 27.97 -14.09 18.01
CA GLN A 5 27.53 -12.70 18.15
C GLN A 5 26.07 -12.61 17.67
N PRO A 6 25.19 -11.86 18.35
CA PRO A 6 23.90 -11.53 17.79
C PRO A 6 24.20 -10.59 16.61
N LEU A 7 24.14 -11.13 15.40
CA LEU A 7 24.34 -10.37 14.17
C LEU A 7 23.36 -9.19 14.23
N HIS A 8 23.88 -7.96 14.16
CA HIS A 8 23.06 -6.75 14.05
C HIS A 8 22.20 -6.89 12.79
N LYS A 9 20.93 -7.27 12.95
CA LYS A 9 19.98 -7.53 11.86
C LYS A 9 18.85 -6.52 11.94
N ALA A 10 18.52 -5.90 10.82
CA ALA A 10 17.29 -5.13 10.67
C ALA A 10 16.17 -6.07 10.23
N VAL A 11 15.01 -6.01 10.90
CA VAL A 11 13.81 -6.76 10.51
C VAL A 11 12.88 -5.82 9.78
N LEU A 12 12.62 -6.12 8.52
CA LEU A 12 11.61 -5.43 7.73
C LEU A 12 10.35 -6.30 7.72
N THR A 13 9.19 -5.68 7.93
CA THR A 13 7.89 -6.34 7.90
C THR A 13 7.00 -5.63 6.87
N TYR A 14 6.04 -6.31 6.26
CA TYR A 14 5.05 -5.61 5.43
C TYR A 14 3.64 -6.03 5.81
N LYS A 15 2.69 -5.13 5.58
CA LYS A 15 1.26 -5.40 5.70
C LYS A 15 0.62 -5.24 4.34
N PHE A 16 -0.21 -6.21 3.99
CA PHE A 16 -1.10 -6.12 2.83
C PHE A 16 -1.98 -4.87 3.01
N VAL A 17 -1.71 -3.80 2.26
CA VAL A 17 -2.60 -2.64 2.23
C VAL A 17 -3.74 -2.98 1.28
N SER A 18 -4.69 -3.76 1.76
CA SER A 18 -6.03 -3.73 1.20
C SER A 18 -6.61 -2.39 1.61
N VAL A 19 -6.58 -1.41 0.72
CA VAL A 19 -7.25 -0.12 0.97
C VAL A 19 -8.71 -0.45 1.30
N PRO A 20 -9.23 -0.10 2.49
CA PRO A 20 -10.64 -0.25 2.74
C PRO A 20 -11.35 0.69 1.76
N VAL A 21 -12.21 0.13 0.91
CA VAL A 21 -13.15 0.93 0.14
C VAL A 21 -14.14 1.52 1.15
N CYS A 22 -13.81 2.69 1.68
CA CYS A 22 -14.81 3.58 2.25
C CYS A 22 -15.40 4.36 1.07
N LEU A 23 -16.66 4.08 0.73
CA LEU A 23 -17.41 4.96 -0.15
C LEU A 23 -17.53 6.31 0.55
N ILE A 24 -16.74 7.30 0.14
CA ILE A 24 -17.05 8.70 0.42
C ILE A 24 -18.30 9.01 -0.39
N LEU A 25 -19.47 8.82 0.22
CA LEU A 25 -20.66 9.53 -0.21
C LEU A 25 -20.39 11.01 0.10
N GLY A 26 -20.42 11.83 -0.95
CA GLY A 26 -20.45 13.27 -0.80
C GLY A 26 -21.50 13.68 0.23
N SER A 27 -21.17 14.72 0.97
CA SER A 27 -21.94 15.37 2.03
C SER A 27 -23.47 15.24 1.90
N GLU A 28 -24.08 14.79 3.02
CA GLU A 28 -25.50 14.82 3.37
C GLU A 28 -26.37 13.68 2.80
N LEU A 29 -26.33 12.48 3.42
CA LEU A 29 -27.51 11.67 3.76
C LEU A 29 -27.07 10.34 4.41
N SER A 30 -27.19 10.27 5.74
CA SER A 30 -27.19 9.01 6.48
C SER A 30 -28.57 8.38 6.34
N ALA A 31 -28.71 7.32 5.53
CA ALA A 31 -29.95 6.56 5.41
C ALA A 31 -29.86 5.28 6.26
N CYS A 32 -30.52 5.29 7.42
CA CYS A 32 -30.83 4.09 8.19
C CYS A 32 -32.26 3.68 7.83
N SER A 33 -32.47 2.50 7.24
CA SER A 33 -33.83 2.04 6.90
C SER A 33 -34.49 1.44 8.14
N SER A 34 -35.54 2.10 8.63
CA SER A 34 -36.55 1.51 9.51
C SER A 34 -37.53 0.69 8.66
N THR A 35 -37.68 -0.58 8.96
CA THR A 35 -38.65 -1.48 8.30
C THR A 35 -40.08 -1.10 8.69
N GLU A 36 -40.86 -0.56 7.75
CA GLU A 36 -42.31 -0.67 7.75
C GLU A 36 -42.76 -1.27 6.41
N ASP A 37 -43.42 -2.43 6.49
CA ASP A 37 -43.84 -3.26 5.36
C ASP A 37 -44.78 -2.49 4.41
N THR A 38 -44.25 -2.02 3.28
CA THR A 38 -45.06 -1.52 2.15
C THR A 38 -44.74 -2.31 0.89
N MET A 39 -45.78 -2.82 0.23
CA MET A 39 -45.69 -3.70 -0.95
C MET A 39 -44.98 -3.00 -2.12
N MET A 40 -43.74 -3.44 -2.41
CA MET A 40 -42.88 -2.86 -3.44
C MET A 40 -43.41 -3.21 -4.85
N SER A 41 -43.72 -2.18 -5.64
CA SER A 41 -44.16 -2.30 -7.04
C SER A 41 -43.09 -2.97 -7.93
N PRO A 42 -43.47 -3.75 -8.97
CA PRO A 42 -42.51 -4.33 -9.92
C PRO A 42 -41.57 -3.32 -10.56
N SER A 43 -42.03 -2.08 -10.77
CA SER A 43 -41.23 -0.97 -11.28
C SER A 43 -40.16 -0.50 -10.28
N GLN A 44 -40.49 -0.54 -8.98
CA GLN A 44 -39.56 -0.23 -7.87
C GLN A 44 -38.56 -1.35 -7.67
N LEU A 45 -38.98 -2.62 -7.82
CA LEU A 45 -38.07 -3.77 -7.83
C LEU A 45 -37.08 -3.69 -9.00
N LEU A 46 -37.54 -3.29 -10.18
CA LEU A 46 -36.67 -3.10 -11.35
C LEU A 46 -35.68 -1.95 -11.15
N CYS A 47 -36.12 -0.81 -10.59
CA CYS A 47 -35.22 0.28 -10.21
C CYS A 47 -34.18 -0.15 -9.16
N LEU A 48 -34.59 -0.91 -8.14
CA LEU A 48 -33.67 -1.46 -7.15
C LEU A 48 -32.66 -2.39 -7.82
N LEU A 49 -33.09 -3.34 -8.66
CA LEU A 49 -32.20 -4.25 -9.39
C LEU A 49 -31.19 -3.52 -10.30
N VAL A 50 -31.58 -2.40 -10.92
CA VAL A 50 -30.69 -1.54 -11.71
C VAL A 50 -29.71 -0.76 -10.82
N LEU A 51 -30.12 -0.37 -9.60
CA LEU A 51 -29.25 0.29 -8.60
C LEU A 51 -28.25 -0.69 -7.95
N TRP A 52 -28.55 -1.99 -7.87
CA TRP A 52 -27.60 -3.03 -7.43
C TRP A 52 -26.60 -3.46 -8.52
N ALA A 53 -26.78 -3.01 -9.77
CA ALA A 53 -25.82 -3.23 -10.85
C ALA A 53 -24.64 -2.24 -10.80
N GLN A 54 -24.40 -1.59 -9.65
CA GLN A 54 -23.27 -0.70 -9.44
C GLN A 54 -21.95 -1.48 -9.46
N GLU A 55 -21.24 -1.28 -10.57
CA GLU A 55 -19.79 -1.20 -10.69
C GLU A 55 -19.02 -2.31 -9.95
N SER A 56 -18.70 -3.38 -10.68
CA SER A 56 -17.48 -4.13 -10.38
C SER A 56 -16.29 -3.18 -10.56
N ARG A 57 -15.95 -2.43 -9.52
CA ARG A 57 -14.66 -1.75 -9.47
C ARG A 57 -13.63 -2.86 -9.29
N THR A 58 -12.91 -3.22 -10.33
CA THR A 58 -11.67 -3.98 -10.16
C THR A 58 -10.73 -3.09 -9.36
N ALA A 59 -10.63 -3.35 -8.05
CA ALA A 59 -9.64 -2.71 -7.22
C ALA A 59 -8.29 -3.29 -7.62
N THR A 60 -7.35 -2.46 -8.08
CA THR A 60 -6.00 -2.91 -8.39
C THR A 60 -5.36 -3.46 -7.11
N VAL A 61 -4.99 -4.75 -7.12
CA VAL A 61 -4.41 -5.44 -5.96
C VAL A 61 -2.90 -5.32 -6.00
N MET A 62 -2.29 -4.84 -4.91
CA MET A 62 -0.84 -4.80 -4.73
C MET A 62 -0.36 -6.03 -3.95
N THR A 63 0.60 -6.77 -4.51
CA THR A 63 1.22 -7.94 -3.88
C THR A 63 2.70 -7.68 -3.65
N GLN A 64 3.17 -7.73 -2.40
CA GLN A 64 4.58 -7.51 -2.06
C GLN A 64 5.30 -8.80 -1.69
N THR A 65 6.62 -8.83 -1.85
CA THR A 65 7.49 -9.96 -1.47
C THR A 65 8.89 -9.43 -1.13
N PRO A 66 9.57 -9.94 -0.09
CA PRO A 66 9.19 -11.03 0.82
C PRO A 66 8.43 -10.61 2.09
N ALA A 67 7.46 -11.43 2.55
CA ALA A 67 6.88 -11.50 3.92
C ALA A 67 7.37 -10.46 4.94
N SER A 68 8.56 -10.81 5.36
CA SER A 68 9.42 -10.16 6.29
C SER A 68 10.79 -10.71 5.99
N VAL A 69 11.81 -9.93 6.27
CA VAL A 69 13.18 -10.32 6.04
C VAL A 69 14.07 -9.75 7.14
N SER A 70 15.03 -10.56 7.56
CA SER A 70 16.11 -10.10 8.44
C SER A 70 17.39 -10.00 7.63
N VAL A 71 17.90 -8.78 7.46
CA VAL A 71 19.10 -8.48 6.68
C VAL A 71 20.21 -7.99 7.60
N ALA A 72 21.46 -8.35 7.32
CA ALA A 72 22.59 -7.84 8.08
C ALA A 72 22.90 -6.40 7.69
N LEU A 73 23.41 -5.61 8.64
CA LEU A 73 23.81 -4.23 8.35
C LEU A 73 24.87 -4.19 7.24
N GLY A 74 24.74 -3.24 6.33
CA GLY A 74 25.62 -3.05 5.19
C GLY A 74 25.30 -3.93 3.97
N GLU A 75 24.40 -4.91 4.08
CA GLU A 75 23.93 -5.68 2.93
C GLU A 75 22.92 -4.92 2.08
N THR A 76 22.66 -5.41 0.87
CA THR A 76 21.64 -4.88 -0.01
C THR A 76 20.37 -5.73 0.10
N LEU A 77 19.22 -5.05 0.16
CA LEU A 77 17.91 -5.68 0.13
C LEU A 77 17.11 -5.18 -1.07
N THR A 78 16.35 -6.10 -1.68
CA THR A 78 15.35 -5.76 -2.69
C THR A 78 13.97 -6.27 -2.26
N ILE A 79 12.98 -5.39 -2.33
CA ILE A 79 11.57 -5.67 -2.06
C ILE A 79 10.84 -5.55 -3.39
N SER A 80 10.00 -6.52 -3.72
CA SER A 80 9.18 -6.51 -4.93
C SER A 80 7.74 -6.12 -4.60
N CYS A 81 7.11 -5.41 -5.52
CA CYS A 81 5.69 -5.09 -5.51
C CYS A 81 5.12 -5.38 -6.90
N ARG A 82 4.03 -6.15 -6.95
CA ARG A 82 3.34 -6.52 -8.18
C ARG A 82 1.90 -6.03 -8.14
N ALA A 83 1.52 -5.27 -9.15
CA ALA A 83 0.16 -4.84 -9.39
C ALA A 83 -0.62 -5.91 -10.18
N SER A 84 -1.92 -6.05 -9.90
CA SER A 84 -2.80 -6.93 -10.67
C SER A 84 -3.08 -6.42 -12.09
N GLU A 85 -2.86 -5.13 -12.34
CA GLU A 85 -3.09 -4.43 -13.61
C GLU A 85 -1.92 -3.48 -13.88
N ASP A 86 -1.78 -3.04 -15.13
CA ASP A 86 -0.77 -2.05 -15.53
C ASP A 86 -1.10 -0.68 -14.92
N ILE A 87 -0.20 -0.17 -14.07
CA ILE A 87 -0.31 1.15 -13.44
C ILE A 87 0.75 2.14 -13.94
N SER A 88 1.42 1.82 -15.06
CA SER A 88 2.46 2.62 -15.70
C SER A 88 3.64 2.95 -14.76
N SER A 89 3.73 4.16 -14.23
CA SER A 89 4.69 4.57 -13.18
C SER A 89 3.98 5.07 -11.92
N ALA A 90 2.66 4.90 -11.81
CA ALA A 90 1.87 5.40 -10.68
C ALA A 90 2.06 4.52 -9.44
N LEU A 91 3.28 4.47 -8.91
CA LEU A 91 3.64 3.71 -7.71
C LEU A 91 4.53 4.54 -6.79
N ASN A 92 4.21 4.50 -5.50
CA ASN A 92 4.97 5.15 -4.44
C ASN A 92 5.42 4.11 -3.40
N TRP A 93 6.62 4.30 -2.85
CA TRP A 93 7.19 3.50 -1.77
C TRP A 93 7.22 4.28 -0.47
N TYR A 94 6.77 3.64 0.61
CA TYR A 94 6.77 4.21 1.95
C TYR A 94 7.55 3.38 2.94
N GLN A 95 8.12 4.05 3.94
CA GLN A 95 8.69 3.48 5.14
C GLN A 95 7.88 3.93 6.36
N LYS A 96 7.40 2.99 7.18
CA LYS A 96 6.71 3.26 8.44
C LYS A 96 7.52 2.68 9.61
N PRO A 97 8.34 3.50 10.27
CA PRO A 97 9.01 3.08 11.49
C PRO A 97 8.00 2.81 12.62
N PRO A 98 8.35 1.94 13.59
CA PRO A 98 7.47 1.65 14.73
C PRO A 98 7.04 2.92 15.47
N GLY A 99 5.73 3.10 15.64
CA GLY A 99 5.15 4.26 16.35
C GLY A 99 5.31 5.60 15.66
N LYS A 100 5.75 5.64 14.39
CA LYS A 100 5.89 6.87 13.59
C LYS A 100 4.91 6.86 12.41
N PRO A 101 4.53 8.03 11.89
CA PRO A 101 3.79 8.09 10.65
C PRO A 101 4.63 7.54 9.49
N PRO A 102 4.00 7.00 8.44
CA PRO A 102 4.72 6.61 7.24
C PRO A 102 5.39 7.81 6.58
N LYS A 103 6.52 7.54 5.93
CA LYS A 103 7.32 8.51 5.18
C LYS A 103 7.45 8.05 3.75
N LEU A 104 7.27 8.97 2.81
CA LEU A 104 7.54 8.72 1.40
C LEU A 104 9.04 8.53 1.18
N LEU A 105 9.40 7.48 0.45
CA LEU A 105 10.77 7.22 0.01
C LEU A 105 10.94 7.55 -1.46
N ILE A 106 10.06 7.00 -2.30
CA ILE A 106 10.14 7.07 -3.76
C ILE A 106 8.74 7.30 -4.29
N TYR A 107 8.60 8.19 -5.26
CA TYR A 107 7.37 8.42 -6.01
C TYR A 107 7.59 8.17 -7.49
N ALA A 108 6.49 8.08 -8.26
CA ALA A 108 6.55 7.82 -9.70
C ALA A 108 7.42 6.60 -10.10
N ALA A 109 7.42 5.55 -9.27
CA ALA A 109 8.19 4.30 -9.36
C ALA A 109 9.71 4.40 -9.14
N ASP A 110 10.38 5.49 -9.54
CA ASP A 110 11.85 5.62 -9.48
C ASP A 110 12.37 6.98 -8.99
N GLU A 111 11.51 7.98 -8.75
CA GLU A 111 11.93 9.31 -8.29
C GLU A 111 12.11 9.34 -6.77
N LEU A 112 13.35 9.63 -6.32
CA LEU A 112 13.70 9.68 -4.90
C LEU A 112 13.16 10.97 -4.25
N GLU A 113 12.42 10.83 -3.14
CA GLU A 113 11.89 11.97 -2.40
C GLU A 113 13.01 12.81 -1.74
N SER A 114 12.80 14.11 -1.64
CA SER A 114 13.81 15.03 -1.12
C SER A 114 14.15 14.72 0.35
N GLY A 115 15.45 14.60 0.64
CA GLY A 115 15.96 14.30 1.98
C GLY A 115 16.00 12.80 2.31
N VAL A 116 15.57 11.93 1.40
CA VAL A 116 15.78 10.49 1.51
C VAL A 116 17.22 10.15 1.11
N PRO A 117 17.93 9.28 1.86
CA PRO A 117 19.29 8.90 1.51
C PRO A 117 19.37 8.22 0.13
N ALA A 118 20.41 8.51 -0.64
CA ALA A 118 20.64 7.94 -1.98
C ALA A 118 20.86 6.41 -2.00
N ARG A 119 20.92 5.78 -0.82
CA ARG A 119 21.01 4.33 -0.69
C ARG A 119 19.69 3.62 -1.07
N PHE A 120 18.57 4.35 -1.03
CA PHE A 120 17.27 3.89 -1.51
C PHE A 120 17.14 4.14 -3.01
N SER A 121 16.57 3.18 -3.73
CA SER A 121 16.33 3.27 -5.17
C SER A 121 15.11 2.46 -5.58
N GLY A 122 14.37 2.97 -6.56
CA GLY A 122 13.14 2.38 -7.06
C GLY A 122 13.31 2.03 -8.52
N SER A 123 12.64 0.98 -8.97
CA SER A 123 12.59 0.64 -10.38
C SER A 123 11.34 -0.14 -10.73
N GLY A 124 11.01 -0.16 -12.02
CA GLY A 124 9.89 -0.92 -12.55
C GLY A 124 8.87 -0.07 -13.27
N SER A 125 7.96 -0.74 -13.95
CA SER A 125 6.85 -0.12 -14.67
C SER A 125 5.81 -1.17 -15.01
N GLY A 126 4.61 -0.73 -15.38
CA GLY A 126 3.52 -1.63 -15.75
C GLY A 126 2.98 -2.36 -14.53
N THR A 127 3.32 -3.64 -14.39
CA THR A 127 2.84 -4.49 -13.30
C THR A 127 3.88 -4.80 -12.22
N ASP A 128 5.17 -4.61 -12.47
CA ASP A 128 6.24 -5.13 -11.61
C ASP A 128 7.22 -4.03 -11.21
N TYR A 129 7.40 -3.90 -9.89
CA TYR A 129 8.15 -2.82 -9.26
C TYR A 129 9.08 -3.36 -8.17
N THR A 130 10.17 -2.66 -7.92
CA THR A 130 11.10 -2.99 -6.86
C THR A 130 11.58 -1.75 -6.10
N LEU A 131 11.84 -1.94 -4.81
CA LEU A 131 12.58 -1.02 -3.96
C LEU A 131 13.88 -1.71 -3.54
N THR A 132 15.00 -1.08 -3.81
CA THR A 132 16.32 -1.54 -3.40
C THR A 132 16.90 -0.60 -2.35
N ILE A 133 17.32 -1.17 -1.23
CA ILE A 133 18.04 -0.48 -0.15
C ILE A 133 19.46 -1.03 -0.17
N SER A 134 20.40 -0.23 -0.65
CA SER A 134 21.83 -0.53 -0.58
C SER A 134 22.35 -0.20 0.81
N SER A 135 23.27 -1.01 1.34
CA SER A 135 23.90 -0.77 2.63
C SER A 135 22.91 -0.52 3.79
N VAL A 136 22.11 -1.53 4.11
CA VAL A 136 21.06 -1.44 5.15
C VAL A 136 21.62 -0.98 6.49
N GLU A 137 20.94 -0.02 7.10
CA GLU A 137 21.28 0.56 8.40
C GLU A 137 20.30 0.09 9.50
N ALA A 138 20.62 0.35 10.77
CA ALA A 138 19.78 -0.11 11.89
C ALA A 138 18.43 0.62 11.93
N GLU A 139 18.41 1.88 11.51
CA GLU A 139 17.22 2.71 11.33
C GLU A 139 16.28 2.23 10.23
N ASP A 140 16.75 1.37 9.32
CA ASP A 140 15.94 0.85 8.21
C ASP A 140 15.00 -0.28 8.65
N ALA A 141 15.05 -0.70 9.93
CA ALA A 141 14.11 -1.64 10.53
C ALA A 141 12.72 -1.00 10.69
N ALA A 142 11.87 -1.21 9.68
CA ALA A 142 10.55 -0.58 9.55
C ALA A 142 9.59 -1.44 8.72
N ASP A 143 8.32 -1.03 8.68
CA ASP A 143 7.36 -1.55 7.71
C ASP A 143 7.52 -0.84 6.36
N TYR A 144 7.51 -1.58 5.25
CA TYR A 144 7.60 -1.00 3.90
C TYR A 144 6.42 -1.41 3.05
N PHE A 145 5.83 -0.45 2.35
CA PHE A 145 4.69 -0.72 1.47
C PHE A 145 4.73 0.08 0.18
N CYS A 146 4.28 -0.55 -0.89
CA CYS A 146 4.00 0.10 -2.15
C CYS A 146 2.54 0.53 -2.21
N GLN A 147 2.28 1.65 -2.87
CA GLN A 147 0.95 2.15 -3.09
C GLN A 147 0.81 2.65 -4.52
N GLN A 148 -0.26 2.23 -5.20
CA GLN A 148 -0.63 2.82 -6.47
C GLN A 148 -1.08 4.28 -6.29
N GLY A 149 -0.54 5.19 -7.09
CA GLY A 149 -0.95 6.59 -7.19
C GLY A 149 0.14 7.48 -7.79
N TYR A 150 -0.24 8.61 -8.41
CA TYR A 150 0.72 9.60 -8.93
C TYR A 150 1.21 10.59 -7.87
N LEU A 151 0.46 10.75 -6.78
CA LEU A 151 0.77 11.67 -5.70
C LEU A 151 0.74 10.93 -4.37
N PRO A 152 1.58 11.34 -3.40
CA PRO A 152 1.48 10.82 -2.04
C PRO A 152 0.13 11.19 -1.41
N PRO A 153 -0.52 10.29 -0.66
CA PRO A 153 -1.76 10.60 0.03
C PRO A 153 -1.56 11.77 1.00
N THR A 154 -2.50 12.70 0.99
CA THR A 154 -2.55 13.79 1.98
C THR A 154 -2.81 13.28 3.39
N VAL A 155 -3.35 12.06 3.53
CA VAL A 155 -3.60 11.35 4.79
C VAL A 155 -3.19 9.90 4.62
N MET A 156 -2.30 9.42 5.49
CA MET A 156 -1.94 8.01 5.60
C MET A 156 -2.50 7.49 6.91
N GLU A 157 -3.65 6.81 6.87
CA GLU A 157 -4.24 6.19 8.07
C GLU A 157 -3.39 4.99 8.55
N ALA A 158 -3.29 4.88 9.87
CA ALA A 158 -2.28 4.08 10.59
C ALA A 158 -2.72 2.65 10.89
#